data_AF-A0A972QW75-F1
#
_entry.id   AF-A0A972QW75-F1
#
_cell.length_a   1.000
_cell.length_b   1.000
_cell.length_c   1.000
_cell.angle_alpha   90.00
_cell.angle_beta   90.00
_cell.angle_gamma   90.00
#
_symmetry.space_group_name_H-M   'P 1'
#
loop_
_entity.id
_entity.type
_entity.pdbx_description
1 polymer ?
#
loop_
_entity_poly.entity_id
_entity_poly.type
_entity_poly.pdbx_seq_one_letter_code
_entity_poly.pdbx_strand_id
1 'polypeptide(L)'
;MTKLSPEERWRKEVMERYKAFMLSEDIERLRLEGLAILGRTQLISSEEWGQISREGMAIASYRDWYEECRLVGERFGLAQWTVQLACLLEGFDPGGNTMVWEADWPTMRVVTRSTNSVFLQQLAWHAQRLGLYAVQRDGSLESTLLNLGPEPSNPLRSADRPPSRNAFSIRVEVPIDYPPEATAQLHRKVAKLEKELRKRLGYKVRERLRSSTLVEKAAELKVEEAPLDKRGAYEIIDEMYTGEDMKKDQARRKTTGSRRHRIRKRLIEGYED
;
A
#
# COMPACT_ATOMS: atom_id res chain seq x y z
N MET A 1 -27.64 10.87 3.17
CA MET A 1 -26.80 10.34 2.07
C MET A 1 -25.36 10.28 2.56
N THR A 2 -24.85 9.06 2.81
CA THR A 2 -23.46 8.82 3.22
C THR A 2 -22.54 9.15 2.04
N LYS A 3 -21.51 9.99 2.26
CA LYS A 3 -20.49 10.25 1.22
C LYS A 3 -19.68 8.97 1.03
N LEU A 4 -19.72 8.42 -0.18
CA LEU A 4 -18.88 7.28 -0.57
C LEU A 4 -17.40 7.63 -0.37
N SER A 5 -16.61 6.66 0.09
CA SER A 5 -15.17 6.80 0.17
C SER A 5 -14.56 6.99 -1.23
N PRO A 6 -13.37 7.59 -1.36
CA PRO A 6 -12.68 7.69 -2.65
C PRO A 6 -12.48 6.32 -3.34
N GLU A 7 -12.18 5.28 -2.56
CA GLU A 7 -12.03 3.91 -3.06
C GLU A 7 -13.35 3.35 -3.58
N GLU A 8 -14.47 3.59 -2.86
CA GLU A 8 -15.80 3.17 -3.30
C GLU A 8 -16.26 3.91 -4.56
N ARG A 9 -15.93 5.19 -4.69
CA ARG A 9 -16.21 5.97 -5.91
C ARG A 9 -15.46 5.42 -7.12
N TRP A 10 -14.16 5.14 -6.95
CA TRP A 10 -13.34 4.54 -8.00
C TRP A 10 -13.86 3.16 -8.41
N ARG A 11 -14.14 2.29 -7.42
CA ARG A 11 -14.70 0.95 -7.68
C ARG A 11 -16.04 1.04 -8.42
N LYS A 12 -16.88 2.02 -8.09
CA LYS A 12 -18.13 2.26 -8.80
C LYS A 12 -17.88 2.65 -10.26
N GLU A 13 -16.94 3.55 -10.53
CA GLU A 13 -16.57 3.97 -11.88
C GLU A 13 -16.05 2.79 -12.72
N VAL A 14 -15.19 1.96 -12.14
CA VAL A 14 -14.68 0.75 -12.80
C VAL A 14 -15.80 -0.25 -13.09
N MET A 15 -16.77 -0.39 -12.18
CA MET A 15 -17.96 -1.20 -12.43
C MET A 15 -18.86 -0.62 -13.52
N GLU A 16 -18.93 0.70 -13.67
CA GLU A 16 -19.65 1.34 -14.78
C GLU A 16 -18.95 1.06 -16.12
N ARG A 17 -17.62 1.10 -16.15
CA ARG A 17 -16.81 0.70 -17.31
C ARG A 17 -17.02 -0.77 -17.67
N TYR A 18 -17.03 -1.66 -16.68
CA TYR A 18 -17.34 -3.08 -16.87
C TYR A 18 -18.75 -3.29 -17.44
N LYS A 19 -19.76 -2.59 -16.91
CA LYS A 19 -21.13 -2.65 -17.45
C LYS A 19 -21.20 -2.15 -18.89
N ALA A 20 -20.48 -1.08 -19.22
CA ALA A 20 -20.41 -0.56 -20.59
C ALA A 20 -19.79 -1.60 -21.54
N PHE A 21 -18.74 -2.31 -21.11
CA PHE A 21 -18.16 -3.42 -21.86
C PHE A 21 -19.17 -4.57 -22.05
N MET A 22 -19.88 -4.97 -20.99
CA MET A 22 -20.90 -6.03 -21.06
C MET A 22 -22.08 -5.70 -22.00
N LEU A 23 -22.30 -4.41 -22.30
CA LEU A 23 -23.33 -3.94 -23.24
C LEU A 23 -22.77 -3.66 -24.64
N SER A 24 -21.47 -3.82 -24.86
CA SER A 24 -20.83 -3.58 -26.15
C SER A 24 -21.03 -4.74 -27.12
N GLU A 25 -20.86 -4.51 -28.42
CA GLU A 25 -20.89 -5.58 -29.43
C GLU A 25 -19.65 -6.49 -29.34
N ASP A 26 -18.57 -6.02 -28.67
CA ASP A 26 -17.32 -6.74 -28.54
C ASP A 26 -17.45 -8.00 -27.65
N ILE A 27 -18.35 -8.01 -26.66
CA ILE A 27 -18.46 -9.14 -25.71
C ILE A 27 -18.88 -10.45 -26.39
N GLU A 28 -19.95 -10.44 -27.18
CA GLU A 28 -20.45 -11.66 -27.83
C GLU A 28 -19.48 -12.14 -28.91
N ARG A 29 -18.89 -11.21 -29.66
CA ARG A 29 -17.87 -11.52 -30.66
C ARG A 29 -16.66 -12.21 -30.03
N LEU A 30 -16.06 -11.58 -29.02
CA LEU A 30 -14.89 -12.14 -28.31
C LEU A 30 -15.23 -13.45 -27.60
N ARG A 31 -16.43 -13.59 -27.04
CA ARG A 31 -16.89 -14.84 -26.42
C ARG A 31 -16.96 -15.97 -27.43
N LEU A 32 -17.62 -15.76 -28.56
CA LEU A 32 -17.78 -16.79 -29.59
C LEU A 32 -16.42 -17.21 -30.16
N GLU A 33 -15.55 -16.24 -30.46
CA GLU A 33 -14.19 -16.51 -30.94
C GLU A 33 -13.35 -17.26 -29.91
N GLY A 34 -13.35 -16.81 -28.65
CA GLY A 34 -12.59 -17.42 -27.57
C GLY A 34 -13.02 -18.85 -27.26
N LEU A 35 -14.33 -19.10 -27.22
CA LEU A 35 -14.88 -20.45 -27.05
C LEU A 35 -14.54 -21.35 -28.24
N ALA A 36 -14.65 -20.85 -29.47
CA ALA A 36 -14.31 -21.61 -30.68
C ALA A 36 -12.83 -22.01 -30.72
N ILE A 37 -11.92 -21.10 -30.36
CA ILE A 37 -10.47 -21.39 -30.26
C ILE A 37 -10.20 -22.51 -29.25
N LEU A 38 -10.94 -22.52 -28.14
CA LEU A 38 -10.83 -23.54 -27.10
C LEU A 38 -11.61 -24.83 -27.40
N GLY A 39 -12.28 -24.91 -28.55
CA GLY A 39 -13.11 -26.06 -28.92
C GLY A 39 -14.33 -26.25 -28.01
N ARG A 40 -14.86 -25.16 -27.43
CA ARG A 40 -15.99 -25.15 -26.52
C ARG A 40 -17.19 -24.45 -27.16
N THR A 41 -18.38 -24.81 -26.71
CA THR A 41 -19.65 -24.19 -27.11
C THR A 41 -20.38 -23.52 -25.94
N GLN A 42 -19.93 -23.79 -24.71
CA GLN A 42 -20.50 -23.27 -23.48
C GLN A 42 -19.42 -22.56 -22.67
N LEU A 43 -19.87 -21.64 -21.81
CA LEU A 43 -19.02 -20.98 -20.84
C LEU A 43 -18.35 -21.99 -19.92
N ILE A 44 -17.18 -21.61 -19.43
CA ILE A 44 -16.26 -22.44 -18.66
C ILE A 44 -16.47 -22.15 -17.18
N SER A 45 -16.34 -23.19 -16.35
CA SER A 45 -16.37 -23.00 -14.90
C SER A 45 -15.07 -22.33 -14.38
N SER A 46 -15.14 -21.69 -13.22
CA SER A 46 -13.93 -21.09 -12.60
C SER A 46 -12.86 -22.14 -12.26
N GLU A 47 -13.25 -23.39 -12.03
CA GLU A 47 -12.33 -24.50 -11.72
C GLU A 47 -11.53 -24.95 -12.95
N GLU A 48 -12.19 -25.05 -14.11
CA GLU A 48 -11.54 -25.43 -15.38
C GLU A 48 -10.60 -24.34 -15.92
N TRP A 49 -10.85 -23.07 -15.57
CA TRP A 49 -10.10 -21.93 -16.05
C TRP A 49 -8.59 -22.02 -15.83
N GLY A 50 -8.16 -22.46 -14.66
CA GLY A 50 -6.74 -22.50 -14.29
C GLY A 50 -5.93 -23.48 -15.14
N GLN A 51 -6.57 -24.50 -15.71
CA GLN A 51 -5.94 -25.43 -16.64
C GLN A 51 -5.99 -24.87 -18.07
N ILE A 52 -7.18 -24.43 -18.49
CA ILE A 52 -7.44 -23.93 -19.85
C ILE A 52 -6.61 -22.70 -20.18
N SER A 53 -6.43 -21.77 -19.25
CA SER A 53 -5.60 -20.57 -19.47
C SER A 53 -4.14 -20.92 -19.74
N ARG A 54 -3.59 -21.93 -19.06
CA ARG A 54 -2.20 -22.37 -19.26
C ARG A 54 -2.02 -23.10 -20.59
N GLU A 55 -2.94 -24.01 -20.90
CA GLU A 55 -2.92 -24.78 -22.15
C GLU A 55 -3.20 -23.87 -23.36
N GLY A 56 -4.13 -22.92 -23.22
CA GLY A 56 -4.49 -21.96 -24.25
C GLY A 56 -3.31 -21.12 -24.72
N MET A 57 -2.43 -20.68 -23.81
CA MET A 57 -1.25 -19.87 -24.18
C MET A 57 -0.26 -20.60 -25.11
N ALA A 58 -0.31 -21.93 -25.20
CA ALA A 58 0.47 -22.68 -26.18
C ALA A 58 -0.08 -22.52 -27.62
N ILE A 59 -1.38 -22.24 -27.76
CA ILE A 59 -2.10 -22.10 -29.04
C ILE A 59 -1.88 -20.69 -29.60
N ALA A 60 -1.47 -20.58 -30.87
CA ALA A 60 -1.18 -19.29 -31.50
C ALA A 60 -2.42 -18.39 -31.61
N SER A 61 -3.54 -18.93 -32.12
CA SER A 61 -4.80 -18.18 -32.24
C SER A 61 -5.34 -17.70 -30.89
N TYR A 62 -5.10 -18.47 -29.83
CA TYR A 62 -5.46 -18.03 -28.47
C TYR A 62 -4.63 -16.84 -28.03
N ARG A 63 -3.34 -16.77 -28.37
CA ARG A 63 -2.50 -15.60 -28.07
C ARG A 63 -2.95 -14.36 -28.85
N ASP A 64 -3.39 -14.52 -30.09
CA ASP A 64 -3.93 -13.42 -30.89
C ASP A 64 -5.25 -12.89 -30.29
N TRP A 65 -6.17 -13.81 -29.95
CA TRP A 65 -7.40 -13.47 -29.25
C TRP A 65 -7.15 -12.87 -27.85
N TYR A 66 -6.15 -13.39 -27.14
CA TYR A 66 -5.69 -12.85 -25.86
C TYR A 66 -5.27 -11.39 -26.03
N GLU A 67 -4.43 -11.09 -27.01
CA GLU A 67 -4.01 -9.72 -27.32
C GLU A 67 -5.18 -8.82 -27.75
N GLU A 68 -6.17 -9.36 -28.45
CA GLU A 68 -7.39 -8.61 -28.78
C GLU A 68 -8.21 -8.25 -27.54
N CYS A 69 -8.31 -9.17 -26.57
CA CYS A 69 -8.93 -8.87 -25.27
C CYS A 69 -8.19 -7.74 -24.53
N ARG A 70 -6.86 -7.61 -24.73
CA ARG A 70 -6.09 -6.48 -24.19
C ARG A 70 -6.54 -5.17 -24.83
N LEU A 71 -6.62 -5.13 -26.17
CA LEU A 71 -7.04 -3.93 -26.91
C LEU A 71 -8.46 -3.49 -26.58
N VAL A 72 -9.40 -4.43 -26.45
CA VAL A 72 -10.76 -4.11 -26.00
C VAL A 72 -10.75 -3.65 -24.55
N GLY A 73 -9.98 -4.32 -23.68
CA GLY A 73 -9.81 -3.91 -22.29
C GLY A 73 -9.34 -2.45 -22.16
N GLU A 74 -8.31 -2.05 -22.91
CA GLU A 74 -7.80 -0.68 -22.92
C GLU A 74 -8.87 0.35 -23.30
N ARG A 75 -9.72 0.06 -24.29
CA ARG A 75 -10.82 0.95 -24.70
C ARG A 75 -11.82 1.21 -23.57
N PHE A 76 -12.04 0.23 -22.69
CA PHE A 76 -12.93 0.34 -21.55
C PHE A 76 -12.19 0.64 -20.23
N GLY A 77 -10.85 0.75 -20.25
CA GLY A 77 -10.04 0.90 -19.04
C GLY A 77 -10.08 -0.32 -18.11
N LEU A 78 -10.27 -1.52 -18.68
CA LEU A 78 -10.33 -2.81 -17.98
C LEU A 78 -9.08 -3.64 -18.26
N ALA A 79 -8.66 -4.42 -17.28
CA ALA A 79 -7.57 -5.35 -17.45
C ALA A 79 -7.95 -6.40 -18.49
N GLN A 80 -6.97 -6.81 -19.30
CA GLN A 80 -7.12 -7.86 -20.30
C GLN A 80 -7.76 -9.13 -19.73
N TRP A 81 -7.31 -9.56 -18.54
CA TRP A 81 -7.85 -10.75 -17.90
C TRP A 81 -9.32 -10.56 -17.49
N THR A 82 -9.77 -9.35 -17.16
CA THR A 82 -11.18 -9.08 -16.83
C THR A 82 -12.07 -9.28 -18.04
N VAL A 83 -11.65 -8.80 -19.21
CA VAL A 83 -12.33 -9.04 -20.49
C VAL A 83 -12.37 -10.54 -20.79
N GLN A 84 -11.22 -11.20 -20.67
CA GLN A 84 -11.09 -12.64 -20.90
C GLN A 84 -12.04 -13.47 -20.04
N LEU A 85 -12.10 -13.21 -18.73
CA LEU A 85 -12.97 -13.93 -17.81
C LEU A 85 -14.45 -13.63 -18.07
N ALA A 86 -14.81 -12.39 -18.40
CA ALA A 86 -16.18 -12.03 -18.74
C ALA A 86 -16.68 -12.69 -20.04
N CYS A 87 -15.77 -12.91 -20.99
CA CYS A 87 -16.06 -13.65 -22.21
C CYS A 87 -16.25 -15.15 -21.93
N LEU A 88 -15.38 -15.76 -21.13
CA LEU A 88 -15.26 -17.21 -21.05
C LEU A 88 -15.90 -17.87 -19.84
N LEU A 89 -16.03 -17.18 -18.69
CA LEU A 89 -16.53 -17.80 -17.47
C LEU A 89 -18.03 -17.64 -17.28
N GLU A 90 -18.65 -18.71 -16.79
CA GLU A 90 -20.05 -18.67 -16.37
C GLU A 90 -20.19 -17.85 -15.07
N GLY A 91 -21.12 -16.90 -15.07
CA GLY A 91 -21.45 -16.13 -13.87
C GLY A 91 -20.32 -15.25 -13.33
N PHE A 92 -19.37 -14.84 -14.18
CA PHE A 92 -18.28 -13.96 -13.75
C PHE A 92 -18.81 -12.63 -13.21
N ASP A 93 -18.67 -12.46 -11.90
CA ASP A 93 -18.85 -11.18 -11.22
C ASP A 93 -17.48 -10.68 -10.78
N PRO A 94 -16.95 -9.61 -11.40
CA PRO A 94 -15.72 -9.01 -10.92
C PRO A 94 -15.87 -8.60 -9.45
N GLY A 95 -17.05 -8.12 -9.04
CA GLY A 95 -17.44 -7.75 -7.67
C GLY A 95 -16.99 -8.69 -6.55
N GLY A 96 -17.00 -10.00 -6.80
CA GLY A 96 -16.64 -11.05 -5.85
C GLY A 96 -15.15 -11.42 -5.81
N ASN A 97 -14.32 -10.88 -6.70
CA ASN A 97 -12.91 -11.25 -6.84
C ASN A 97 -11.96 -10.22 -6.20
N THR A 98 -10.81 -10.67 -5.68
CA THR A 98 -9.80 -9.82 -5.03
C THR A 98 -8.75 -9.25 -5.98
N MET A 99 -8.77 -9.67 -7.24
CA MET A 99 -7.86 -9.20 -8.28
C MET A 99 -8.19 -7.76 -8.73
N VAL A 100 -7.26 -7.09 -9.42
CA VAL A 100 -7.38 -5.71 -9.91
C VAL A 100 -7.91 -5.70 -11.35
N TRP A 101 -9.11 -5.14 -11.58
CA TRP A 101 -9.85 -5.30 -12.84
C TRP A 101 -9.61 -4.19 -13.84
N GLU A 102 -8.87 -3.17 -13.44
CA GLU A 102 -8.53 -2.00 -14.23
C GLU A 102 -7.33 -2.26 -15.13
N ALA A 103 -7.36 -1.70 -16.34
CA ALA A 103 -6.20 -1.74 -17.25
C ALA A 103 -4.97 -1.13 -16.58
N ASP A 104 -5.21 0.01 -15.92
CA ASP A 104 -4.20 0.75 -15.19
C ASP A 104 -4.59 0.82 -13.71
N TRP A 105 -3.72 0.29 -12.86
CA TRP A 105 -3.84 0.38 -11.41
C TRP A 105 -2.58 1.00 -10.83
N PRO A 106 -2.69 1.84 -9.79
CA PRO A 106 -1.53 2.43 -9.17
C PRO A 106 -0.53 1.36 -8.72
N THR A 107 0.69 1.44 -9.25
CA THR A 107 1.77 0.55 -8.86
C THR A 107 2.72 1.25 -7.91
N MET A 108 3.23 0.50 -6.94
CA MET A 108 4.26 0.94 -6.01
C MET A 108 5.46 0.02 -6.11
N ARG A 109 6.62 0.57 -6.43
CA ARG A 109 7.86 -0.19 -6.59
C ARG A 109 9.04 0.45 -5.89
N VAL A 110 9.86 -0.38 -5.27
CA VAL A 110 11.08 0.07 -4.59
C VAL A 110 12.20 0.13 -5.61
N VAL A 111 12.73 1.32 -5.88
CA VAL A 111 13.81 1.54 -6.85
C VAL A 111 15.12 1.77 -6.10
N THR A 112 16.15 1.00 -6.43
CA THR A 112 17.52 1.21 -5.92
C THR A 112 18.54 1.28 -7.06
N ARG A 113 19.63 2.01 -6.83
CA ARG A 113 20.82 2.01 -7.70
C ARG A 113 21.99 1.23 -7.10
N SER A 114 21.78 0.58 -5.95
CA SER A 114 22.82 -0.20 -5.30
C SER A 114 23.16 -1.42 -6.15
N THR A 115 24.43 -1.80 -6.16
CA THR A 115 24.93 -3.05 -6.76
C THR A 115 25.36 -4.07 -5.71
N ASN A 116 25.30 -3.72 -4.41
CA ASN A 116 25.66 -4.63 -3.32
C ASN A 116 24.62 -5.76 -3.22
N SER A 117 25.03 -6.99 -3.54
CA SER A 117 24.15 -8.16 -3.59
C SER A 117 23.48 -8.48 -2.26
N VAL A 118 24.19 -8.32 -1.13
CA VAL A 118 23.65 -8.55 0.22
C VAL A 118 22.52 -7.54 0.51
N PHE A 119 22.75 -6.27 0.19
CA PHE A 119 21.71 -5.24 0.31
C PHE A 119 20.52 -5.52 -0.61
N LEU A 120 20.76 -5.90 -1.86
CA LEU A 120 19.68 -6.18 -2.84
C LEU A 120 18.81 -7.35 -2.39
N GLN A 121 19.41 -8.41 -1.86
CA GLN A 121 18.68 -9.56 -1.31
C GLN A 121 17.79 -9.14 -0.13
N GLN A 122 18.33 -8.41 0.85
CA GLN A 122 17.53 -7.95 1.99
C GLN A 122 16.44 -6.96 1.58
N LEU A 123 16.74 -6.06 0.64
CA LEU A 123 15.78 -5.10 0.10
C LEU A 123 14.60 -5.83 -0.56
N ALA A 124 14.87 -6.78 -1.45
CA ALA A 124 13.85 -7.55 -2.14
C ALA A 124 12.99 -8.35 -1.13
N TRP A 125 13.63 -9.01 -0.17
CA TRP A 125 12.94 -9.79 0.85
C TRP A 125 12.01 -8.93 1.73
N HIS A 126 12.52 -7.81 2.27
CA HIS A 126 11.71 -6.93 3.12
C HIS A 126 10.62 -6.19 2.34
N ALA A 127 10.89 -5.79 1.09
CA ALA A 127 9.90 -5.17 0.21
C ALA A 127 8.73 -6.11 -0.06
N GLN A 128 8.99 -7.38 -0.39
CA GLN A 128 7.95 -8.35 -0.69
C GLN A 128 7.02 -8.59 0.52
N ARG A 129 7.58 -8.66 1.74
CA ARG A 129 6.77 -8.76 2.97
C ARG A 129 5.92 -7.52 3.27
N LEU A 130 6.22 -6.40 2.62
CA LEU A 130 5.41 -5.19 2.66
C LEU A 130 4.45 -5.07 1.47
N GLY A 131 4.35 -6.11 0.64
CA GLY A 131 3.53 -6.12 -0.58
C GLY A 131 4.11 -5.26 -1.70
N LEU A 132 5.42 -5.02 -1.70
CA LEU A 132 6.14 -4.24 -2.71
C LEU A 132 7.11 -5.16 -3.46
N TYR A 133 7.36 -4.88 -4.73
CA TYR A 133 8.49 -5.47 -5.45
C TYR A 133 9.62 -4.44 -5.58
N ALA A 134 10.85 -4.95 -5.65
CA ALA A 134 12.03 -4.12 -5.78
C ALA A 134 12.61 -4.21 -7.19
N VAL A 135 13.15 -3.11 -7.69
CA VAL A 135 13.82 -3.00 -8.97
C VAL A 135 15.19 -2.37 -8.78
N GLN A 136 16.20 -2.95 -9.42
CA GLN A 136 17.52 -2.36 -9.54
C GLN A 136 17.56 -1.53 -10.82
N ARG A 137 17.98 -0.28 -10.71
CA ARG A 137 18.14 0.63 -11.84
C ARG A 137 19.62 0.87 -12.12
N ASP A 138 20.03 0.54 -13.33
CA ASP A 138 21.35 0.84 -13.87
C ASP A 138 21.19 1.68 -15.15
N GLY A 139 21.49 2.98 -15.05
CA GLY A 139 21.22 3.94 -16.12
C GLY A 139 19.74 4.01 -16.51
N SER A 140 19.45 3.62 -17.76
CA SER A 140 18.11 3.53 -18.35
C SER A 140 17.45 2.15 -18.15
N LEU A 141 18.20 1.14 -17.72
CA LEU A 141 17.69 -0.21 -17.53
C LEU A 141 17.15 -0.40 -16.10
N GLU A 142 16.00 -1.05 -16.00
CA GLU A 142 15.40 -1.47 -14.74
C GLU A 142 15.23 -2.99 -14.74
N SER A 143 15.76 -3.66 -13.72
CA SER A 143 15.68 -5.11 -13.56
C SER A 143 14.94 -5.45 -12.28
N THR A 144 13.89 -6.26 -12.38
CA THR A 144 13.11 -6.71 -11.22
C THR A 144 13.95 -7.64 -10.35
N LEU A 145 14.05 -7.31 -9.07
CA LEU A 145 14.72 -8.14 -8.08
C LEU A 145 13.72 -9.20 -7.60
N LEU A 146 13.85 -10.40 -8.14
CA LEU A 146 13.10 -11.55 -7.67
C LEU A 146 13.70 -12.03 -6.34
N ASN A 147 12.85 -12.22 -5.34
CA ASN A 147 13.26 -12.85 -4.11
C ASN A 147 13.35 -14.37 -4.33
N LEU A 148 14.54 -14.84 -4.74
CA LEU A 148 14.82 -16.25 -5.01
C LEU A 148 15.46 -16.98 -3.82
N GLY A 149 15.62 -16.31 -2.68
CA GLY A 149 16.44 -16.79 -1.57
C GLY A 149 15.68 -16.97 -0.24
N PRO A 150 16.27 -17.72 0.71
CA PRO A 150 15.73 -17.85 2.06
C PRO A 150 15.78 -16.51 2.81
N GLU A 151 15.05 -16.45 3.93
CA GLU A 151 15.08 -15.31 4.85
C GLU A 151 16.52 -14.94 5.22
N PRO A 152 16.91 -13.66 5.12
CA PRO A 152 18.25 -13.23 5.49
C PRO A 152 18.48 -13.51 6.97
N SER A 153 19.39 -14.45 7.25
CA SER A 153 19.69 -14.96 8.59
C SER A 153 20.38 -13.95 9.49
N ASN A 154 20.98 -12.89 8.92
CA ASN A 154 21.71 -11.88 9.65
C ASN A 154 21.23 -10.47 9.29
N PRO A 155 21.14 -9.55 10.27
CA PRO A 155 20.83 -8.16 10.01
C PRO A 155 21.90 -7.51 9.12
N LEU A 156 21.47 -6.61 8.24
CA LEU A 156 22.36 -5.94 7.30
C LEU A 156 23.46 -5.15 8.03
N ARG A 157 24.72 -5.46 7.73
CA ARG A 157 25.87 -4.80 8.35
C ARG A 157 26.00 -3.35 7.87
N SER A 158 26.65 -2.50 8.66
CA SER A 158 26.91 -1.11 8.27
C SER A 158 27.73 -0.97 6.99
N ALA A 159 28.67 -1.89 6.74
CA ALA A 159 29.52 -1.89 5.55
C ALA A 159 28.74 -2.17 4.25
N ASP A 160 27.67 -2.96 4.34
CA ASP A 160 26.84 -3.36 3.20
C ASP A 160 25.71 -2.38 2.92
N ARG A 161 25.56 -1.33 3.74
CA ARG A 161 24.48 -0.35 3.63
C ARG A 161 24.89 0.83 2.77
N PRO A 162 24.21 1.08 1.63
CA PRO A 162 24.35 2.33 0.93
C PRO A 162 23.99 3.53 1.84
N PRO A 163 24.46 4.75 1.52
CA PRO A 163 24.02 5.93 2.23
C PRO A 163 22.50 6.08 2.20
N SER A 164 21.88 6.42 3.34
CA SER A 164 20.41 6.44 3.48
C SER A 164 19.67 7.32 2.47
N ARG A 165 20.31 8.37 1.95
CA ARG A 165 19.76 9.25 0.90
C ARG A 165 19.67 8.58 -0.48
N ASN A 166 20.52 7.59 -0.75
CA ASN A 166 20.67 6.95 -2.06
C ASN A 166 20.39 5.44 -2.00
N ALA A 167 19.97 4.91 -0.85
CA ALA A 167 19.73 3.49 -0.66
C ALA A 167 18.60 2.97 -1.54
N PHE A 168 17.45 3.63 -1.50
CA PHE A 168 16.31 3.35 -2.34
C PHE A 168 15.31 4.52 -2.33
N SER A 169 14.36 4.48 -3.24
CA SER A 169 13.17 5.33 -3.26
C SER A 169 11.95 4.47 -3.59
N ILE A 170 10.76 4.86 -3.17
CA ILE A 170 9.54 4.19 -3.62
C ILE A 170 8.95 5.05 -4.75
N ARG A 171 8.89 4.49 -5.96
CA ARG A 171 8.22 5.10 -7.10
C ARG A 171 6.76 4.66 -7.08
N VAL A 172 5.88 5.64 -7.29
CA VAL A 172 4.44 5.44 -7.43
C VAL A 172 4.08 5.85 -8.84
N GLU A 173 3.50 4.93 -9.59
CA GLU A 173 2.92 5.22 -10.90
C GLU A 173 1.41 5.20 -10.74
N VAL A 174 0.78 6.30 -11.14
CA VAL A 174 -0.65 6.53 -10.91
C VAL A 174 -1.30 6.72 -12.28
N PRO A 175 -2.39 6.00 -12.58
CA PRO A 175 -3.16 6.20 -13.80
C PRO A 175 -3.70 7.63 -13.89
N ILE A 176 -3.88 8.15 -15.11
CA ILE A 176 -4.34 9.53 -15.35
C ILE A 176 -5.70 9.80 -14.69
N ASP A 177 -6.61 8.82 -14.73
CA ASP A 177 -7.96 8.96 -14.19
C ASP A 177 -8.07 8.58 -12.71
N TYR A 178 -6.96 8.20 -12.07
CA TYR A 178 -7.02 7.73 -10.68
C TYR A 178 -7.33 8.91 -9.74
N PRO A 179 -8.26 8.76 -8.77
CA PRO A 179 -8.74 9.90 -8.00
C PRO A 179 -7.61 10.61 -7.23
N PRO A 180 -7.56 11.95 -7.25
CA PRO A 180 -6.49 12.69 -6.59
C PRO A 180 -6.48 12.48 -5.07
N GLU A 181 -7.63 12.26 -4.44
CA GLU A 181 -7.71 11.97 -3.01
C GLU A 181 -7.16 10.57 -2.69
N ALA A 182 -7.41 9.59 -3.55
CA ALA A 182 -6.86 8.24 -3.42
C ALA A 182 -5.34 8.25 -3.66
N THR A 183 -4.88 9.05 -4.63
CA THR A 183 -3.45 9.33 -4.87
C THR A 183 -2.77 9.91 -3.63
N ALA A 184 -3.39 10.90 -2.98
CA ALA A 184 -2.86 11.48 -1.74
C ALA A 184 -2.78 10.44 -0.61
N GLN A 185 -3.77 9.55 -0.50
CA GLN A 185 -3.73 8.44 0.47
C GLN A 185 -2.61 7.43 0.15
N LEU A 186 -2.42 7.12 -1.14
CA LEU A 186 -1.36 6.26 -1.62
C LEU A 186 0.02 6.83 -1.27
N HIS A 187 0.26 8.13 -1.50
CA HIS A 187 1.52 8.78 -1.10
C HIS A 187 1.73 8.76 0.42
N ARG A 188 0.67 8.91 1.24
CA ARG A 188 0.77 8.75 2.70
C ARG A 188 1.13 7.32 3.09
N LYS A 189 0.57 6.32 2.41
CA LYS A 189 0.89 4.90 2.60
C LYS A 189 2.35 4.65 2.22
N VAL A 190 2.81 5.18 1.10
CA VAL A 190 4.20 5.11 0.63
C VAL A 190 5.17 5.68 1.66
N ALA A 191 4.90 6.85 2.23
CA ALA A 191 5.75 7.43 3.26
C ALA A 191 5.83 6.56 4.54
N LYS A 192 4.77 5.81 4.88
CA LYS A 192 4.79 4.83 5.98
C LYS A 192 5.61 3.59 5.60
N LEU A 193 5.39 3.04 4.41
CA LEU A 193 6.10 1.88 3.90
C LEU A 193 7.59 2.15 3.75
N GLU A 194 7.97 3.35 3.30
CA GLU A 194 9.36 3.77 3.18
C GLU A 194 10.05 3.78 4.56
N LYS A 195 9.40 4.34 5.57
CA LYS A 195 9.93 4.35 6.95
C LYS A 195 10.06 2.94 7.51
N GLU A 196 9.06 2.11 7.30
CA GLU A 196 9.07 0.71 7.76
C GLU A 196 10.18 -0.07 7.07
N LEU A 197 10.34 0.08 5.76
CA LEU A 197 11.41 -0.56 4.99
C LEU A 197 12.79 -0.06 5.42
N ARG A 198 12.96 1.25 5.66
CA ARG A 198 14.19 1.83 6.22
C ARG A 198 14.52 1.22 7.58
N LYS A 199 13.53 1.09 8.46
CA LYS A 199 13.70 0.48 9.80
C LYS A 199 14.14 -0.98 9.70
N ARG A 200 13.49 -1.77 8.83
CA ARG A 200 13.84 -3.19 8.59
C ARG A 200 15.26 -3.36 8.04
N LEU A 201 15.71 -2.46 7.18
CA LEU A 201 17.09 -2.43 6.66
C LEU A 201 18.10 -1.80 7.66
N GLY A 202 17.68 -1.55 8.89
CA GLY A 202 18.53 -1.03 9.97
C GLY A 202 18.88 0.45 9.89
N TYR A 203 18.29 1.23 8.98
CA TYR A 203 18.52 2.67 8.93
C TYR A 203 17.90 3.38 10.14
N LYS A 204 18.63 4.36 10.68
CA LYS A 204 18.07 5.27 11.69
C LYS A 204 16.99 6.14 11.03
N VAL A 205 15.74 5.86 11.32
CA VAL A 205 14.62 6.70 10.89
C VAL A 205 14.45 7.80 11.92
N ARG A 206 14.60 9.06 11.51
CA ARG A 206 14.23 10.19 12.36
C ARG A 206 12.74 10.13 12.59
N GLU A 207 12.34 9.74 13.79
CA GLU A 207 10.96 9.95 14.21
C GLU A 207 10.74 11.46 14.22
N ARG A 208 9.64 11.90 13.58
CA ARG A 208 9.20 13.27 13.80
C ARG A 208 8.86 13.34 15.28
N LEU A 209 9.75 13.93 16.06
CA LEU A 209 9.39 14.57 17.31
C LEU A 209 8.23 15.48 16.93
N ARG A 210 7.01 15.09 17.30
CA ARG A 210 5.92 16.05 17.23
C ARG A 210 6.40 17.23 18.07
N SER A 211 6.31 18.44 17.54
CA SER A 211 6.48 19.66 18.31
C SER A 211 5.39 19.66 19.39
N SER A 212 5.66 18.92 20.45
CA SER A 212 4.94 18.98 21.69
C SER A 212 5.54 20.15 22.42
N THR A 213 4.72 20.98 23.05
CA THR A 213 5.18 21.97 24.02
C THR A 213 6.02 21.32 25.15
N LEU A 214 5.95 20.00 25.32
CA LEU A 214 6.85 19.22 26.19
C LEU A 214 8.32 19.23 25.75
N VAL A 215 8.63 19.48 24.46
CA VAL A 215 10.02 19.55 23.97
C VAL A 215 10.72 20.77 24.53
N GLU A 216 10.01 21.87 24.74
CA GLU A 216 10.53 23.11 25.37
C GLU A 216 10.84 22.90 26.86
N LYS A 217 10.17 21.93 27.49
CA LYS A 217 10.32 21.55 28.89
C LYS A 217 11.19 20.29 29.10
N ALA A 218 11.88 19.82 28.05
CA ALA A 218 12.66 18.57 28.09
C ALA A 218 13.76 18.56 29.17
N ALA A 219 14.36 19.72 29.48
CA ALA A 219 15.36 19.85 30.55
C ALA A 219 14.75 19.70 31.96
N GLU A 220 13.49 20.09 32.13
CA GLU A 220 12.76 19.97 33.41
C GLU A 220 12.19 18.55 33.60
N LEU A 221 11.95 17.83 32.50
CA LEU A 221 11.39 16.48 32.52
C LEU A 221 12.37 15.39 32.96
N LYS A 222 13.65 15.70 33.24
CA LYS A 222 14.70 14.81 33.77
C LYS A 222 14.63 13.36 33.27
N VAL A 223 14.48 13.22 31.94
CA VAL A 223 14.10 11.96 31.26
C VAL A 223 15.10 10.81 31.50
N GLU A 224 16.31 11.09 32.01
CA GLU A 224 17.36 10.10 32.26
C GLU A 224 17.72 9.89 33.74
N GLU A 225 17.15 10.65 34.69
CA GLU A 225 17.59 10.61 36.11
C GLU A 225 16.58 9.98 37.07
N ALA A 226 15.28 10.25 36.93
CA ALA A 226 14.21 9.64 37.75
C ALA A 226 12.81 10.00 37.22
N PRO A 227 11.76 9.19 37.50
CA PRO A 227 10.38 9.59 37.26
C PRO A 227 10.05 10.88 38.01
N LEU A 228 9.34 11.81 37.36
CA LEU A 228 8.86 13.03 38.00
C LEU A 228 7.90 12.67 39.14
N ASP A 229 8.05 13.34 40.27
CA ASP A 229 7.08 13.22 41.35
C ASP A 229 5.72 13.81 40.93
N LYS A 230 4.65 13.38 41.59
CA LYS A 230 3.29 13.80 41.22
C LYS A 230 3.14 15.32 41.21
N ARG A 231 3.89 16.04 42.05
CA ARG A 231 3.80 17.50 42.21
C ARG A 231 4.50 18.24 41.06
N GLY A 232 5.73 17.84 40.71
CA GLY A 232 6.48 18.41 39.58
C GLY A 232 5.81 18.17 38.23
N ALA A 233 5.13 17.03 38.06
CA ALA A 233 4.33 16.79 36.86
C ALA A 233 3.15 17.78 36.73
N TYR A 234 2.50 18.18 37.84
CA TYR A 234 1.41 19.15 37.82
C TYR A 234 1.90 20.58 37.58
N GLU A 235 3.06 20.95 38.12
CA GLU A 235 3.67 22.27 37.91
C GLU A 235 4.02 22.51 36.44
N ILE A 236 4.65 21.53 35.78
CA ILE A 236 4.95 21.60 34.34
C ILE A 236 3.65 21.69 33.51
N ILE A 237 2.62 20.94 33.89
CA ILE A 237 1.31 20.98 33.20
C ILE A 237 0.61 22.34 33.41
N ASP A 238 0.72 22.95 34.59
CA ASP A 238 0.10 24.24 34.89
C ASP A 238 0.81 25.39 34.16
N GLU A 239 2.14 25.36 34.06
CA GLU A 239 2.92 26.35 33.30
C GLU A 239 2.69 26.27 31.79
N MET A 240 2.51 25.07 31.23
CA MET A 240 2.26 24.89 29.81
C MET A 240 0.89 25.39 29.34
N TYR A 241 -0.04 25.64 30.26
CA TYR A 241 -1.44 25.95 29.94
C TYR A 241 -2.00 27.11 30.79
N THR A 242 -1.23 28.19 30.91
CA THR A 242 -1.54 29.42 31.67
C THR A 242 -2.78 30.22 31.22
N GLY A 243 -3.56 29.72 30.27
CA GLY A 243 -4.72 30.43 29.69
C GLY A 243 -6.03 29.62 29.58
N GLU A 244 -6.08 28.37 30.05
CA GLU A 244 -7.35 27.63 30.07
C GLU A 244 -8.14 27.89 31.37
N ASP A 245 -9.45 28.04 31.21
CA ASP A 245 -10.46 28.37 32.21
C ASP A 245 -10.45 27.33 33.38
N MET A 246 -9.62 27.57 34.40
CA MET A 246 -9.28 26.66 35.52
C MET A 246 -10.50 26.02 36.18
N LYS A 247 -11.64 26.71 36.18
CA LYS A 247 -12.92 26.20 36.72
C LYS A 247 -13.53 25.07 35.88
N LYS A 248 -13.47 25.16 34.55
CA LYS A 248 -13.95 24.11 33.64
C LYS A 248 -13.05 22.89 33.65
N ASP A 249 -11.74 23.10 33.82
CA ASP A 249 -10.79 22.00 33.91
C ASP A 249 -10.90 21.25 35.26
N GLN A 250 -11.11 21.95 36.38
CA GLN A 250 -11.43 21.33 37.67
C GLN A 250 -12.68 20.43 37.60
N ALA A 251 -13.73 20.85 36.89
CA ALA A 251 -14.92 20.03 36.66
C ALA A 251 -14.62 18.77 35.82
N ARG A 252 -13.71 18.85 34.85
CA ARG A 252 -13.29 17.73 33.99
C ARG A 252 -12.35 16.74 34.67
N ARG A 253 -11.70 17.10 35.80
CA ARG A 253 -10.82 16.21 36.59
C ARG A 253 -11.50 14.92 37.05
N LYS A 254 -12.84 14.91 37.16
CA LYS A 254 -13.65 13.72 37.51
C LYS A 254 -13.97 12.80 36.33
N THR A 255 -13.54 13.16 35.11
CA THR A 255 -13.80 12.37 33.90
C THR A 255 -12.50 11.96 33.21
N THR A 256 -12.41 10.71 32.79
CA THR A 256 -11.30 10.12 32.00
C THR A 256 -11.03 10.84 30.67
N GLY A 257 -11.93 11.75 30.25
CA GLY A 257 -11.78 12.61 29.08
C GLY A 257 -10.83 13.80 29.25
N SER A 258 -10.43 14.16 30.48
CA SER A 258 -9.51 15.28 30.72
C SER A 258 -8.17 15.06 29.99
N ARG A 259 -7.73 16.10 29.26
CA ARG A 259 -6.47 16.09 28.53
C ARG A 259 -5.27 15.99 29.48
N ARG A 260 -5.38 16.55 30.69
CA ARG A 260 -4.39 16.39 31.77
C ARG A 260 -4.33 14.97 32.31
N HIS A 261 -5.46 14.27 32.43
CA HIS A 261 -5.48 12.85 32.80
C HIS A 261 -4.77 11.97 31.75
N ARG A 262 -4.99 12.24 30.47
CA ARG A 262 -4.26 11.57 29.36
C ARG A 262 -2.76 11.83 29.38
N ILE A 263 -2.32 13.01 29.81
CA ILE A 263 -0.91 13.35 29.95
C ILE A 263 -0.31 12.67 31.19
N ARG A 264 -1.01 12.69 32.33
CA ARG A 264 -0.62 11.96 33.55
C ARG A 264 -0.41 10.47 33.26
N LYS A 265 -1.34 9.83 32.55
CA LYS A 265 -1.21 8.42 32.14
C LYS A 265 0.03 8.17 31.27
N ARG A 266 0.45 9.14 30.45
CA ARG A 266 1.65 9.02 29.61
C ARG A 266 2.95 9.30 30.35
N LEU A 267 2.93 10.18 31.35
CA LEU A 267 4.13 10.60 32.09
C LEU A 267 4.41 9.75 33.33
N ILE A 268 3.36 9.19 33.96
CA ILE A 268 3.46 8.46 35.23
C ILE A 268 3.20 6.96 35.03
N GLU A 269 2.08 6.58 34.43
CA GLU A 269 1.67 5.16 34.30
C GLU A 269 2.42 4.39 33.21
N GLY A 270 3.22 5.05 32.37
CA GLY A 270 4.04 4.39 31.34
C GLY A 270 5.38 3.82 31.85
N TYR A 271 5.68 4.01 33.14
CA TYR A 271 6.94 3.62 33.79
C TYR A 271 6.73 2.85 35.11
N GLU A 272 5.49 2.48 35.44
CA GLU A 272 5.18 1.57 36.55
C GLU A 272 5.09 0.14 35.96
N ASP A 273 6.25 -0.50 35.78
CA ASP A 273 6.42 -1.96 35.83
C ASP A 273 7.30 -2.29 37.04
#